data_AF-A0A1G6S791-F1
#
_entry.id   AF-A0A1G6S791-F1
#
_cell.length_a   1.000
_cell.length_b   1.000
_cell.length_c   1.000
_cell.angle_alpha   90.00
_cell.angle_beta   90.00
_cell.angle_gamma   90.00
#
_symmetry.space_group_name_H-M   'P 1'
#
loop_
_entity.id
_entity.type
_entity.pdbx_description
1 polymer ?
#
loop_
_entity_poly.entity_id
_entity_poly.type
_entity_poly.pdbx_seq_one_letter_code
_entity_poly.pdbx_strand_id
1 'polypeptide(L)'
;MTDKLSYEELDAILTEITFSEPSIASYTFILHLLCRDEKARLHEIAFELLVHPLCHIQGAYFSALHHARRCIVLADQEELADYLSYLLFLHEVPDKVISKQEAFATANRILELDPYNEAAKSYFTNK
;
A
#
# COMPACT_ATOMS: atom_id res chain seq x y z
N MET A 1 29.48 -11.02 -11.29
CA MET A 1 28.19 -10.33 -11.46
C MET A 1 27.55 -10.29 -10.09
N THR A 2 27.49 -9.12 -9.45
CA THR A 2 26.65 -8.95 -8.25
C THR A 2 25.23 -8.75 -8.75
N ASP A 3 24.43 -9.81 -8.73
CA ASP A 3 22.99 -9.66 -8.92
C ASP A 3 22.47 -8.73 -7.81
N LYS A 4 21.90 -7.60 -8.23
CA LYS A 4 21.20 -6.71 -7.32
C LYS A 4 19.80 -7.30 -7.13
N LEU A 5 19.42 -7.52 -5.88
CA LEU A 5 18.08 -7.92 -5.49
C LEU A 5 17.04 -6.96 -6.08
N SER A 6 16.00 -7.48 -6.73
CA SER A 6 14.88 -6.66 -7.23
C SER A 6 13.95 -6.23 -6.09
N TYR A 7 13.04 -5.28 -6.35
CA TYR A 7 12.05 -4.89 -5.33
C TYR A 7 11.04 -6.00 -5.07
N GLU A 8 10.66 -6.75 -6.11
CA GLU A 8 9.74 -7.89 -6.03
C GLU A 8 10.36 -9.02 -5.21
N GLU A 9 11.65 -9.32 -5.43
CA GLU A 9 12.38 -10.29 -4.61
C GLU A 9 12.52 -9.82 -3.17
N LEU A 10 12.80 -8.53 -2.96
CA LEU A 10 12.88 -7.95 -1.62
C LEU A 10 11.54 -8.03 -0.88
N ASP A 11 10.44 -7.69 -1.55
CA ASP A 11 9.09 -7.76 -0.98
C ASP A 11 8.76 -9.20 -0.57
N ALA A 12 8.93 -10.15 -1.49
CA ALA A 12 8.64 -11.56 -1.23
C ALA A 12 9.41 -12.08 -0.01
N ILE A 13 10.72 -11.81 0.07
CA ILE A 13 11.57 -12.23 1.20
C ILE A 13 11.10 -11.59 2.50
N LEU A 14 10.88 -10.27 2.51
CA LEU A 14 10.49 -9.57 3.74
C LEU A 14 9.10 -9.99 4.21
N THR A 15 8.15 -10.15 3.28
CA THR A 15 6.79 -10.58 3.59
C THR A 15 6.80 -12.01 4.16
N GLU A 16 7.52 -12.95 3.54
CA GLU A 16 7.65 -14.32 4.04
C GLU A 16 8.26 -14.38 5.45
N ILE A 17 9.38 -13.69 5.66
CA ILE A 17 10.05 -13.66 6.98
C ILE A 17 9.14 -13.02 8.02
N THR A 18 8.44 -11.93 7.68
CA THR A 18 7.58 -11.21 8.65
C THR A 18 6.31 -12.00 8.98
N PHE A 19 5.80 -12.82 8.05
CA PHE A 19 4.72 -13.76 8.37
C PHE A 19 5.20 -14.90 9.29
N SER A 20 6.39 -15.42 9.02
CA SER A 20 6.96 -16.54 9.78
C SER A 20 7.35 -16.13 11.20
N GLU A 21 7.97 -14.96 11.32
CA GLU A 21 8.43 -14.37 12.57
C GLU A 21 8.04 -12.88 12.62
N PRO A 22 6.81 -12.56 13.07
CA PRO A 22 6.31 -11.18 13.12
C PRO A 22 7.23 -10.26 13.92
N SER A 23 7.83 -9.30 13.23
CA SER A 23 8.75 -8.33 13.81
C SER A 23 8.70 -7.01 13.05
N ILE A 24 8.67 -5.90 13.79
CA ILE A 24 8.77 -4.55 13.21
C ILE A 24 10.15 -4.26 12.60
N ALA A 25 11.12 -5.17 12.77
CA ALA A 25 12.46 -5.03 12.18
C ALA A 25 12.42 -4.95 10.64
N SER A 26 11.57 -5.75 9.97
CA SER A 26 11.39 -5.71 8.51
C SER A 26 10.90 -4.34 8.05
N TYR A 27 9.92 -3.77 8.76
CA TYR A 27 9.44 -2.42 8.51
C TYR A 27 10.54 -1.37 8.77
N THR A 28 11.30 -1.50 9.85
CA THR A 28 12.42 -0.60 10.18
C THR A 28 13.50 -0.62 9.09
N PHE A 29 13.78 -1.79 8.52
CA PHE A 29 14.70 -1.92 7.40
C PHE A 29 14.21 -1.17 6.16
N ILE A 30 12.93 -1.29 5.81
CA ILE A 30 12.34 -0.51 4.69
C ILE A 30 12.38 0.99 4.97
N LEU A 31 12.08 1.43 6.19
CA LEU A 31 12.21 2.84 6.57
C LEU A 31 13.64 3.35 6.39
N HIS A 32 14.65 2.54 6.73
CA HIS A 32 16.04 2.90 6.48
C HIS A 32 16.34 3.11 4.99
N LEU A 33 15.82 2.25 4.10
CA LEU A 33 15.97 2.41 2.66
C LEU A 33 15.27 3.67 2.15
N LEU A 34 14.04 3.93 2.61
CA LEU A 34 13.29 5.15 2.28
C LEU A 34 14.04 6.42 2.69
N CYS A 35 14.67 6.44 3.86
CA CYS A 35 15.48 7.57 4.30
C CYS A 35 16.72 7.82 3.42
N ARG A 36 17.21 6.79 2.70
CA ARG A 36 18.38 6.92 1.82
C ARG A 36 18.01 7.35 0.41
N ASP A 37 16.96 6.78 -0.13
CA ASP A 37 16.43 7.10 -1.45
C ASP A 37 14.94 6.76 -1.49
N GLU A 38 14.11 7.80 -1.46
CA GLU A 38 12.67 7.64 -1.43
C GLU A 38 12.15 7.13 -2.79
N LYS A 39 11.39 6.03 -2.76
CA LYS A 39 10.81 5.40 -3.96
C LYS A 39 9.41 4.89 -3.66
N ALA A 40 8.50 5.00 -4.64
CA ALA A 40 7.14 4.46 -4.55
C ALA A 40 7.15 2.95 -4.20
N ARG A 41 8.01 2.17 -4.86
CA ARG A 41 8.16 0.72 -4.60
C ARG A 41 8.56 0.38 -3.16
N LEU A 42 9.35 1.22 -2.49
CA LEU A 42 9.68 1.02 -1.07
C LEU A 42 8.50 1.37 -0.16
N HIS A 43 7.68 2.37 -0.54
CA HIS A 43 6.43 2.65 0.18
C HIS A 43 5.41 1.53 -0.03
N GLU A 44 5.33 0.94 -1.21
CA GLU A 44 4.50 -0.24 -1.51
C GLU A 44 4.87 -1.41 -0.60
N ILE A 45 6.15 -1.79 -0.49
CA ILE A 45 6.58 -2.86 0.44
C ILE A 45 6.22 -2.52 1.89
N ALA A 46 6.45 -1.27 2.32
CA ALA A 46 6.06 -0.85 3.66
C ALA A 46 4.55 -0.94 3.90
N PHE A 47 3.74 -0.56 2.90
CA PHE A 47 2.29 -0.68 2.93
C PHE A 47 1.88 -2.15 3.09
N GLU A 48 2.38 -3.05 2.24
CA GLU A 48 2.09 -4.49 2.26
C GLU A 48 2.44 -5.12 3.61
N LEU A 49 3.64 -4.84 4.13
CA LEU A 49 4.06 -5.31 5.46
C LEU A 49 3.08 -4.88 6.57
N LEU A 50 2.59 -3.64 6.51
CA LEU A 50 1.70 -3.07 7.52
C LEU A 50 0.25 -3.58 7.40
N VAL A 51 -0.25 -3.84 6.19
CA VAL A 51 -1.64 -4.30 6.00
C VAL A 51 -1.79 -5.82 6.06
N HIS A 52 -0.69 -6.56 5.95
CA HIS A 52 -0.68 -8.02 5.96
C HIS A 52 0.01 -8.59 7.21
N PRO A 53 1.33 -8.85 7.25
CA PRO A 53 1.92 -9.56 8.38
C PRO A 53 1.92 -8.74 9.68
N LEU A 54 1.97 -7.40 9.61
CA LEU A 54 2.00 -6.51 10.78
C LEU A 54 0.66 -5.84 11.10
N CYS A 55 -0.43 -6.24 10.45
CA CYS A 55 -1.75 -5.59 10.63
C CYS A 55 -2.30 -5.62 12.06
N HIS A 56 -1.79 -6.54 12.89
CA HIS A 56 -2.14 -6.69 14.29
C HIS A 56 -1.48 -5.65 15.20
N ILE A 57 -0.48 -4.89 14.71
CA ILE A 57 0.16 -3.83 15.47
C ILE A 57 -0.77 -2.61 15.53
N GLN A 58 -0.97 -2.07 16.73
CA GLN A 58 -1.75 -0.85 16.91
C GLN A 58 -1.18 0.29 16.06
N GLY A 59 -2.03 0.88 15.21
CA GLY A 59 -1.62 1.97 14.32
C GLY A 59 -1.01 1.51 12.99
N ALA A 60 -0.99 0.21 12.69
CA ALA A 60 -0.48 -0.32 11.42
C ALA A 60 -1.23 0.28 10.22
N TYR A 61 -2.57 0.29 10.23
CA TYR A 61 -3.35 0.86 9.13
C TYR A 61 -3.19 2.38 8.97
N PHE A 62 -2.99 3.12 10.07
CA PHE A 62 -2.69 4.56 10.00
C PHE A 62 -1.29 4.81 9.39
N SER A 63 -0.33 3.94 9.70
CA SER A 63 1.01 3.99 9.11
C SER A 63 0.95 3.59 7.63
N ALA A 64 0.18 2.54 7.28
CA ALA A 64 -0.04 2.13 5.89
C ALA A 64 -0.66 3.26 5.06
N LEU A 65 -1.61 4.02 5.63
CA LEU A 65 -2.19 5.19 4.98
C LEU A 65 -1.15 6.25 4.59
N HIS A 66 -0.12 6.46 5.44
CA HIS A 66 0.98 7.34 5.08
C HIS A 66 1.71 6.82 3.83
N HIS A 67 2.06 5.53 3.80
CA HIS A 67 2.75 4.93 2.66
C HIS A 67 1.91 4.93 1.37
N ALA A 68 0.62 4.58 1.45
CA ALA A 68 -0.29 4.64 0.30
C ALA A 68 -0.35 6.05 -0.32
N ARG A 69 -0.42 7.09 0.52
CA ARG A 69 -0.40 8.49 0.06
C ARG A 69 0.94 8.87 -0.56
N ARG A 70 2.06 8.36 -0.06
CA ARG A 70 3.37 8.58 -0.69
C ARG A 70 3.47 7.89 -2.04
N CYS A 71 2.96 6.66 -2.20
CA CYS A 71 2.87 5.99 -3.50
C CYS A 71 2.10 6.87 -4.51
N ILE A 72 0.93 7.39 -4.14
CA ILE A 72 0.13 8.28 -5.00
C ILE A 72 0.89 9.56 -5.41
N VAL A 73 1.65 10.17 -4.49
CA VAL A 73 2.43 11.38 -4.79
C VAL A 73 3.60 11.10 -5.71
N LEU A 74 4.20 9.91 -5.62
CA LEU A 74 5.36 9.49 -6.41
C LEU A 74 4.98 8.72 -7.69
N ALA A 75 3.70 8.46 -7.90
CA ALA A 75 3.19 7.64 -9.00
C ALA A 75 3.40 8.30 -10.35
N ASP A 76 3.81 7.51 -11.33
CA ASP A 76 3.57 7.86 -12.73
C ASP A 76 2.11 7.55 -13.11
N GLN A 77 1.67 8.06 -14.26
CA GLN A 77 0.27 7.98 -14.68
C GLN A 77 -0.24 6.53 -14.80
N GLU A 78 0.64 5.59 -15.16
CA GLU A 78 0.33 4.17 -15.32
C GLU A 78 0.10 3.44 -13.99
N GLU A 79 0.76 3.89 -12.91
CA GLU A 79 0.68 3.25 -11.58
C GLU A 79 -0.39 3.89 -10.67
N LEU A 80 -0.86 5.10 -11.02
CA LEU A 80 -1.72 5.90 -10.15
C LEU A 80 -3.04 5.19 -9.80
N ALA A 81 -3.65 4.46 -10.74
CA ALA A 81 -4.89 3.73 -10.48
C ALA A 81 -4.69 2.60 -9.45
N ASP A 82 -3.57 1.89 -9.54
CA ASP A 82 -3.22 0.81 -8.61
C ASP A 82 -2.98 1.37 -7.20
N TYR A 83 -2.21 2.46 -7.08
CA TYR A 83 -1.94 3.08 -5.78
C TYR A 83 -3.16 3.77 -5.15
N LEU A 84 -4.10 4.27 -5.95
CA LEU A 84 -5.39 4.73 -5.43
C LEU A 84 -6.22 3.58 -4.86
N SER A 85 -6.07 2.36 -5.38
CA SER A 85 -6.79 1.18 -4.88
C SER A 85 -6.40 0.83 -3.44
N TYR A 86 -5.21 1.22 -2.98
CA TYR A 86 -4.83 1.12 -1.56
C TYR A 86 -5.73 1.96 -0.64
N LEU A 87 -6.20 3.12 -1.07
CA LEU A 87 -7.13 3.93 -0.26
C LEU A 87 -8.51 3.27 -0.19
N LEU A 88 -8.94 2.59 -1.26
CA LEU A 88 -10.18 1.80 -1.22
C LEU A 88 -10.04 0.60 -0.28
N PHE A 89 -8.92 -0.12 -0.32
CA PHE A 89 -8.64 -1.18 0.64
C PHE A 89 -8.69 -0.66 2.09
N LEU A 90 -8.00 0.46 2.38
CA LEU A 90 -7.97 1.09 3.70
C LEU A 90 -9.32 1.67 4.15
N HIS A 91 -10.30 1.80 3.27
CA HIS A 91 -11.67 2.13 3.66
C HIS A 91 -12.39 0.95 4.32
N GLU A 92 -12.05 -0.26 3.90
CA GLU A 92 -12.71 -1.49 4.35
C GLU A 92 -12.13 -2.00 5.68
N VAL A 93 -10.88 -1.67 6.01
CA VAL A 93 -10.22 -2.14 7.24
C VAL A 93 -10.96 -1.72 8.53
N PRO A 94 -10.82 -2.47 9.64
CA PRO A 94 -11.54 -2.22 10.89
C PRO A 94 -11.33 -0.83 11.47
N ASP A 95 -10.12 -0.28 11.36
CA ASP A 95 -9.73 1.01 11.94
C ASP A 95 -10.37 2.22 11.25
N LYS A 96 -11.01 2.03 10.09
CA LYS A 96 -11.69 3.08 9.31
C LYS A 96 -10.82 4.34 9.11
N VAL A 97 -9.57 4.13 8.71
CA VAL A 97 -8.58 5.20 8.50
C VAL A 97 -8.91 6.08 7.28
N ILE A 98 -9.78 5.62 6.38
CA ILE A 98 -10.30 6.38 5.23
C ILE A 98 -11.80 6.65 5.40
N SER A 99 -12.18 7.92 5.23
CA SER A 99 -13.58 8.34 5.27
C SER A 99 -14.38 7.85 4.07
N LYS A 100 -15.70 7.71 4.22
CA LYS A 100 -16.60 7.38 3.09
C LYS A 100 -16.49 8.39 1.93
N GLN A 101 -16.29 9.67 2.25
CA GLN A 101 -16.17 10.73 1.25
C GLN A 101 -14.87 10.60 0.45
N GLU A 102 -13.75 10.34 1.12
CA GLU A 102 -12.45 10.11 0.49
C GLU A 102 -12.46 8.84 -0.36
N ALA A 103 -13.06 7.74 0.13
CA ALA A 103 -13.25 6.52 -0.64
C ALA A 103 -14.10 6.75 -1.90
N PHE A 104 -15.20 7.49 -1.79
CA PHE A 104 -16.04 7.84 -2.95
C PHE A 104 -15.29 8.66 -4.00
N ALA A 105 -14.52 9.67 -3.57
CA ALA A 105 -13.69 10.46 -4.49
C ALA A 105 -12.61 9.60 -5.16
N THR A 106 -11.97 8.73 -4.38
CA THR A 106 -10.94 7.78 -4.87
C THR A 106 -11.52 6.84 -5.92
N ALA A 107 -12.67 6.21 -5.66
CA ALA A 107 -13.30 5.28 -6.59
C ALA A 107 -13.64 5.94 -7.94
N ASN A 108 -14.18 7.16 -7.92
CA ASN A 108 -14.42 7.93 -9.15
C ASN A 108 -13.10 8.20 -9.89
N ARG A 109 -12.06 8.63 -9.17
CA ARG A 109 -10.76 8.93 -9.79
C ARG A 109 -10.12 7.69 -10.42
N ILE A 110 -10.26 6.52 -9.80
CA ILE A 110 -9.80 5.26 -10.39
C ILE A 110 -10.54 5.00 -11.69
N LEU A 111 -11.88 5.13 -11.74
CA LEU A 111 -12.66 4.89 -12.96
C LEU A 111 -12.39 5.90 -14.09
N GLU A 112 -11.90 7.10 -13.77
CA GLU A 112 -11.41 8.05 -14.78
C GLU A 112 -10.10 7.58 -15.43
N LEU A 113 -9.24 6.90 -14.67
CA LEU A 113 -7.92 6.42 -15.12
C LEU A 113 -8.02 5.03 -15.77
N ASP A 114 -8.79 4.14 -15.15
CA ASP A 114 -9.09 2.79 -15.58
C ASP A 114 -10.60 2.50 -15.41
N PRO A 115 -11.40 2.71 -16.47
CA PRO A 115 -12.84 2.44 -16.45
C PRO A 115 -13.20 0.97 -16.20
N TYR A 116 -12.24 0.06 -16.32
CA TYR A 116 -12.45 -1.38 -16.13
C TYR A 116 -12.10 -1.87 -14.73
N ASN A 117 -11.60 -1.02 -13.84
CA ASN A 117 -11.19 -1.40 -12.50
C ASN A 117 -12.36 -1.97 -11.67
N GLU A 118 -12.29 -3.26 -11.35
CA GLU A 118 -13.39 -3.98 -10.68
C GLU A 118 -13.57 -3.57 -9.21
N ALA A 119 -12.49 -3.20 -8.52
CA ALA A 119 -12.56 -2.75 -7.13
C ALA A 119 -13.34 -1.42 -7.02
N ALA A 120 -13.02 -0.48 -7.91
CA ALA A 120 -13.71 0.81 -7.96
C ALA A 120 -15.18 0.68 -8.38
N LYS A 121 -15.51 -0.19 -9.34
CA LYS A 121 -16.92 -0.49 -9.68
C LYS A 121 -17.68 -1.09 -8.51
N SER A 122 -17.07 -2.08 -7.83
CA SER A 122 -17.69 -2.79 -6.71
C SER A 122 -18.04 -1.87 -5.53
N TYR A 123 -17.26 -0.79 -5.35
CA TYR A 123 -17.55 0.24 -4.33
C TYR A 123 -18.93 0.90 -4.52
N PHE A 124 -19.44 1.00 -5.76
CA PHE A 124 -20.74 1.61 -6.06
C PHE A 124 -21.90 0.61 -6.05
N THR A 125 -21.64 -0.69 -6.22
CA THR A 125 -22.69 -1.72 -6.27
C THR A 125 -23.06 -2.28 -4.91
N ASN A 126 -22.15 -2.23 -3.94
CA ASN A 126 -22.32 -2.82 -2.60
C ASN A 126 -22.90 -1.85 -1.56
N LYS A 127 -23.63 -0.81 -1.97
CA LYS A 127 -24.30 0.17 -1.09
C LYS A 127 -25.80 -0.04 -0.99
#